data_AF-A0A1I7I4X0-F1
#
_entry.id   AF-A0A1I7I4X0-F1
#
_cell.length_a   1.000
_cell.length_b   1.000
_cell.length_c   1.000
_cell.angle_alpha   90.00
_cell.angle_beta   90.00
_cell.angle_gamma   90.00
#
_symmetry.space_group_name_H-M   'P 1'
#
loop_
_entity.id
_entity.type
_entity.pdbx_description
1 polymer ?
#
loop_
_entity_poly.entity_id
_entity_poly.type
_entity_poly.pdbx_seq_one_letter_code
_entity_poly.pdbx_strand_id
1 'polypeptide(L)'
;MSEERSTRRTGLGMMLLFWMLFLGTGSWWFHDYLENQRNPNAHLVNAVSGEGEPVVLERNRSGHFVATGRINGEPVDFLLDTGATYVAVPGDLAERLGLASNGSAWFNTANGRVRGELTTLDEVSLGGFSASQVRGSISPGMDGDTALLGMSFLNRFDIEIRDSQMMLLPPQRN
;
A
#
# COMPACT_ATOMS: atom_id res chain seq x y z
N MET A 1 27.82 29.90 -50.43
CA MET A 1 27.95 29.57 -48.98
C MET A 1 26.58 29.74 -48.32
N SER A 2 25.67 28.80 -48.53
CA SER A 2 24.28 28.90 -48.02
C SER A 2 23.68 27.57 -47.55
N GLU A 3 24.27 26.42 -47.91
CA GLU A 3 23.72 25.10 -47.53
C GLU A 3 24.11 24.64 -46.12
N GLU A 4 25.23 25.13 -45.56
CA GLU A 4 25.79 24.64 -44.28
C GLU A 4 24.98 25.07 -43.04
N ARG A 5 24.17 26.14 -43.13
CA ARG A 5 23.35 26.64 -42.00
C ARG A 5 22.02 25.88 -41.82
N SER A 6 21.53 25.21 -42.87
CA SER A 6 20.23 24.52 -42.85
C SER A 6 20.30 23.24 -42.02
N THR A 7 21.32 22.41 -42.26
CA THR A 7 21.51 21.10 -41.62
C THR A 7 21.75 21.18 -40.10
N ARG A 8 22.43 22.23 -39.61
CA ARG A 8 22.66 22.45 -38.17
C ARG A 8 21.38 22.77 -37.39
N ARG A 9 20.40 23.46 -38.01
CA ARG A 9 19.13 23.82 -37.33
C ARG A 9 18.18 22.62 -37.23
N THR A 10 18.15 21.77 -38.24
CA THR A 10 17.31 20.55 -38.25
C THR A 10 17.84 19.49 -37.28
N GLY A 11 19.18 19.30 -37.21
CA GLY A 11 19.80 18.38 -36.26
C GLY A 11 19.59 18.77 -34.79
N LEU A 12 19.62 20.07 -34.48
CA LEU A 12 19.37 20.56 -33.12
C LEU A 12 17.91 20.31 -32.68
N GLY A 13 16.94 20.56 -33.56
CA GLY A 13 15.53 20.29 -33.28
C GLY A 13 15.23 18.79 -33.09
N MET A 14 15.83 17.94 -33.93
CA MET A 14 15.71 16.48 -33.80
C MET A 14 16.35 15.97 -32.49
N MET A 15 17.50 16.53 -32.08
CA MET A 15 18.17 16.18 -30.82
C MET A 15 17.34 16.61 -29.59
N LEU A 16 16.73 17.80 -29.62
CA LEU A 16 15.85 18.26 -28.54
C LEU A 16 14.58 17.40 -28.45
N LEU A 17 13.99 17.03 -29.58
CA LEU A 17 12.87 16.08 -29.63
C LEU A 17 13.27 14.73 -29.06
N PHE A 18 14.43 14.19 -29.46
CA PHE A 18 14.95 12.94 -28.92
C PHE A 18 15.14 13.02 -27.39
N TRP A 19 15.74 14.08 -26.85
CA TRP A 19 15.92 14.23 -25.40
C TRP A 19 14.59 14.39 -24.66
N MET A 20 13.63 15.15 -25.21
CA MET A 20 12.29 15.25 -24.61
C MET A 20 11.59 13.89 -24.59
N LEU A 21 11.69 13.12 -25.66
CA LEU A 21 11.08 11.80 -25.76
C LEU A 21 11.79 10.80 -24.83
N PHE A 22 13.12 10.78 -24.82
CA PHE A 22 13.93 9.94 -23.94
C PHE A 22 13.70 10.23 -22.44
N LEU A 23 13.70 11.50 -22.05
CA LEU A 23 13.41 11.89 -20.66
C LEU A 23 11.96 11.63 -20.28
N GLY A 24 11.00 11.86 -21.19
CA GLY A 24 9.60 11.55 -20.96
C GLY A 24 9.36 10.05 -20.75
N THR A 25 9.86 9.21 -21.65
CA THR A 25 9.75 7.75 -21.53
C THR A 25 10.52 7.22 -20.34
N GLY A 26 11.72 7.75 -20.08
CA GLY A 26 12.55 7.39 -18.93
C GLY A 26 11.88 7.75 -17.60
N SER A 27 11.25 8.92 -17.49
CA SER A 27 10.50 9.33 -16.30
C SER A 27 9.27 8.44 -16.06
N TRP A 28 8.57 8.04 -17.12
CA TRP A 28 7.42 7.15 -17.01
C TRP A 28 7.82 5.74 -16.57
N TRP A 29 8.89 5.20 -17.15
CA TRP A 29 9.43 3.88 -16.79
C TRP A 29 10.06 3.85 -15.39
N PHE A 30 10.74 4.93 -14.98
CA PHE A 30 11.34 5.04 -13.65
C PHE A 30 10.30 5.10 -12.54
N HIS A 31 9.12 5.68 -12.81
CA HIS A 31 8.03 5.75 -11.85
C HIS A 31 7.47 4.36 -11.51
N ASP A 32 7.18 3.55 -12.54
CA ASP A 32 6.73 2.15 -12.39
C ASP A 32 7.77 1.29 -11.65
N TYR A 33 9.07 1.51 -11.94
CA TYR A 33 10.14 0.78 -11.27
C TYR A 33 10.27 1.13 -9.78
N LEU A 34 9.98 2.36 -9.37
CA LEU A 34 9.99 2.77 -7.97
C LEU A 34 8.77 2.22 -7.20
N GLU A 35 7.60 2.21 -7.84
CA GLU A 35 6.36 1.76 -7.19
C GLU A 35 6.40 0.25 -6.92
N ASN A 36 6.87 -0.55 -7.89
CA ASN A 36 7.04 -2.00 -7.70
C ASN A 36 8.07 -2.35 -6.61
N GLN A 37 9.06 -1.49 -6.36
CA GLN A 37 10.00 -1.67 -5.25
C GLN A 37 9.38 -1.39 -3.88
N ARG A 38 8.40 -0.47 -3.81
CA ARG A 38 7.69 -0.12 -2.57
C ARG A 38 6.68 -1.20 -2.22
N ASN A 39 5.91 -1.64 -3.20
CA ASN A 39 4.81 -2.59 -3.03
C ASN A 39 4.86 -3.69 -4.12
N PRO A 40 5.66 -4.75 -3.93
CA PRO A 40 5.70 -5.88 -4.85
C PRO A 40 4.38 -6.69 -4.87
N ASN A 41 3.49 -6.43 -3.92
CA ASN A 41 2.25 -7.17 -3.71
C ASN A 41 1.01 -6.41 -4.20
N ALA A 42 1.17 -5.35 -5.01
CA ALA A 42 0.05 -4.54 -5.51
C ALA A 42 -0.97 -5.38 -6.31
N HIS A 43 -0.54 -6.48 -6.91
CA HIS A 43 -1.38 -7.41 -7.65
C HIS A 43 -2.46 -8.09 -6.77
N LEU A 44 -2.26 -8.19 -5.46
CA LEU A 44 -3.19 -8.84 -4.53
C LEU A 44 -4.56 -8.13 -4.42
N VAL A 45 -4.66 -6.85 -4.80
CA VAL A 45 -5.94 -6.12 -4.81
C VAL A 45 -6.94 -6.70 -5.81
N ASN A 46 -6.44 -7.39 -6.85
CA ASN A 46 -7.24 -8.03 -7.88
C ASN A 46 -7.39 -9.55 -7.65
N ALA A 47 -6.84 -10.08 -6.56
CA ALA A 47 -6.94 -11.50 -6.26
C ALA A 47 -8.40 -11.86 -5.99
N VAL A 48 -8.89 -12.86 -6.72
CA VAL A 48 -10.18 -13.49 -6.47
C VAL A 48 -9.91 -14.66 -5.52
N SER A 49 -10.59 -14.70 -4.37
CA SER A 49 -10.45 -15.80 -3.42
C SER A 49 -10.69 -17.15 -4.11
N GLY A 50 -9.65 -17.98 -4.20
CA GLY A 50 -9.81 -19.43 -4.20
C GLY A 50 -10.07 -19.86 -2.76
N GLU A 51 -11.15 -20.59 -2.50
CA GLU A 51 -11.45 -21.06 -1.14
C GLU A 51 -10.26 -21.86 -0.58
N GLY A 52 -9.63 -21.33 0.47
CA GLY A 52 -8.55 -22.00 1.19
C GLY A 52 -7.13 -21.73 0.67
N GLU A 53 -6.94 -20.89 -0.36
CA GLU A 53 -5.60 -20.58 -0.84
C GLU A 53 -4.88 -19.58 0.08
N PRO A 54 -3.59 -19.82 0.42
CA PRO A 54 -2.79 -18.86 1.19
C PRO A 54 -2.55 -17.57 0.42
N VAL A 55 -2.56 -16.43 1.11
CA VAL A 55 -2.02 -15.18 0.55
C VAL A 55 -0.52 -15.17 0.77
N VAL A 56 0.26 -15.10 -0.30
CA VAL A 56 1.72 -15.00 -0.23
C VAL A 56 2.13 -13.56 -0.51
N LEU A 57 2.88 -12.96 0.41
CA LEU A 57 3.42 -11.61 0.30
C LEU A 57 4.93 -11.65 0.21
N GLU A 58 5.48 -10.89 -0.73
CA GLU A 58 6.90 -10.62 -0.85
C GLU A 58 7.32 -9.41 -0.02
N ARG A 59 8.47 -9.52 0.63
CA ARG A 59 9.09 -8.41 1.35
C ARG A 59 9.63 -7.40 0.36
N ASN A 60 9.31 -6.13 0.57
CA ASN A 60 9.85 -5.05 -0.24
C ASN A 60 11.34 -4.78 0.07
N ARG A 61 11.98 -3.90 -0.71
CA ARG A 61 13.42 -3.58 -0.53
C ARG A 61 13.74 -2.90 0.80
N SER A 62 12.75 -2.27 1.43
CA SER A 62 12.89 -1.65 2.76
C SER A 62 12.74 -2.66 3.90
N GLY A 63 12.48 -3.93 3.60
CA GLY A 63 12.35 -4.97 4.60
C GLY A 63 10.92 -5.16 5.14
N HIS A 64 9.93 -4.48 4.56
CA HIS A 64 8.54 -4.48 5.02
C HIS A 64 7.62 -5.30 4.11
N PHE A 65 6.52 -5.79 4.66
CA PHE A 65 5.44 -6.38 3.87
C PHE A 65 4.40 -5.30 3.60
N VAL A 66 4.36 -4.83 2.35
CA VAL A 66 3.38 -3.85 1.89
C VAL A 66 2.53 -4.51 0.83
N ALA A 67 1.20 -4.37 0.92
CA ALA A 67 0.28 -4.89 -0.08
C ALA A 67 -0.92 -3.96 -0.26
N THR A 68 -1.43 -3.89 -1.49
CA THR A 68 -2.66 -3.15 -1.76
C THR A 68 -3.86 -4.03 -1.43
N GLY A 69 -4.72 -3.56 -0.54
CA GLY A 69 -6.01 -4.14 -0.24
C GLY A 69 -7.12 -3.11 -0.43
N ARG A 70 -8.24 -3.26 0.29
CA ARG A 70 -9.32 -2.28 0.30
C ARG A 70 -9.82 -2.01 1.72
N ILE A 71 -10.23 -0.77 1.96
CA ILE A 71 -11.04 -0.36 3.12
C ILE A 71 -12.35 0.20 2.56
N ASN A 72 -13.48 -0.34 3.00
CA ASN A 72 -14.82 0.09 2.56
C ASN A 72 -14.95 0.16 1.02
N GLY A 73 -14.31 -0.78 0.31
CA GLY A 73 -14.30 -0.81 -1.14
C GLY A 73 -13.32 0.14 -1.83
N GLU A 74 -12.58 0.99 -1.13
CA GLU A 74 -11.54 1.86 -1.71
C GLU A 74 -10.15 1.23 -1.59
N PRO A 75 -9.30 1.29 -2.64
CA PRO A 75 -7.96 0.70 -2.62
C PRO A 75 -7.04 1.47 -1.65
N VAL A 76 -6.35 0.73 -0.79
CA VAL A 76 -5.44 1.26 0.22
C VAL A 76 -4.19 0.39 0.30
N ASP A 77 -3.03 1.03 0.36
CA ASP A 77 -1.77 0.33 0.65
C ASP A 77 -1.70 0.03 2.15
N PHE A 78 -1.47 -1.24 2.48
CA PHE A 78 -1.30 -1.71 3.83
C PHE A 78 0.15 -2.08 4.10
N LEU A 79 0.70 -1.55 5.18
CA LEU A 79 1.87 -2.11 5.83
C LEU A 79 1.40 -3.14 6.86
N LEU A 80 1.78 -4.40 6.68
CA LEU A 80 1.38 -5.47 7.61
C LEU A 80 2.21 -5.38 8.90
N ASP A 81 1.52 -5.23 10.02
CA ASP A 81 2.15 -5.05 11.33
C ASP A 81 1.48 -5.94 12.39
N THR A 82 2.11 -7.08 12.70
CA THR A 82 1.64 -8.01 13.74
C THR A 82 1.78 -7.45 15.16
N GLY A 83 2.53 -6.35 15.34
CA GLY A 83 2.66 -5.65 16.62
C GLY A 83 1.52 -4.65 16.89
N ALA A 84 0.75 -4.28 15.86
CA ALA A 84 -0.37 -3.36 15.99
C ALA A 84 -1.66 -4.09 16.37
N THR A 85 -2.39 -3.59 17.37
CA THR A 85 -3.69 -4.17 17.77
C THR A 85 -4.79 -3.89 16.75
N TYR A 86 -4.86 -2.67 16.23
CA TYR A 86 -5.93 -2.19 15.35
C TYR A 86 -5.42 -1.97 13.94
N VAL A 87 -6.33 -1.93 12.96
CA VAL A 87 -6.00 -1.33 11.66
C VAL A 87 -5.87 0.17 11.88
N ALA A 88 -4.66 0.71 11.70
CA ALA A 88 -4.41 2.13 11.94
C ALA A 88 -4.40 2.89 10.61
N VAL A 89 -5.24 3.92 10.51
CA VAL A 89 -5.45 4.74 9.31
C VAL A 89 -4.92 6.16 9.58
N PRO A 90 -4.07 6.71 8.69
CA PRO A 90 -3.70 8.13 8.71
C PRO A 90 -4.92 9.06 8.71
N GLY A 91 -4.81 10.23 9.34
CA GLY A 91 -5.91 11.21 9.40
C GLY A 91 -6.44 11.60 8.02
N ASP A 92 -5.54 12.02 7.12
CA ASP A 92 -5.90 12.43 5.76
C ASP A 92 -6.58 11.31 4.97
N LEU A 93 -6.10 10.07 5.14
CA LEU A 93 -6.71 8.90 4.50
C LEU A 93 -8.09 8.60 5.12
N ALA A 94 -8.25 8.74 6.42
CA ALA A 94 -9.53 8.54 7.09
C ALA A 94 -10.59 9.55 6.62
N GLU A 95 -10.21 10.81 6.41
CA GLU A 95 -11.08 11.84 5.83
C GLU A 95 -11.50 11.48 4.40
N ARG A 96 -10.55 11.06 3.56
CA ARG A 96 -10.82 10.61 2.18
C ARG A 96 -11.76 9.41 2.12
N LEU A 97 -11.64 8.50 3.08
CA LEU A 97 -12.47 7.30 3.21
C LEU A 97 -13.80 7.56 3.95
N GLY A 98 -14.02 8.79 4.45
CA GLY A 98 -15.23 9.15 5.20
C GLY A 98 -15.40 8.40 6.52
N LEU A 99 -14.31 8.01 7.17
CA LEU A 99 -14.36 7.22 8.41
C LEU A 99 -14.85 8.07 9.58
N ALA A 100 -15.81 7.53 10.33
CA ALA A 100 -16.34 8.19 11.52
C ALA A 100 -15.60 7.75 12.79
N SER A 101 -15.29 8.72 13.63
CA SER A 101 -14.79 8.51 14.98
C SER A 101 -15.88 7.99 15.91
N ASN A 102 -15.60 6.92 16.66
CA ASN A 102 -16.51 6.37 17.67
C ASN A 102 -15.97 6.53 19.11
N GLY A 103 -14.85 7.23 19.29
CA GLY A 103 -14.25 7.47 20.59
C GLY A 103 -12.77 7.82 20.46
N SER A 104 -12.09 8.01 21.59
CA SER A 104 -10.65 8.25 21.62
C SER A 104 -9.96 7.32 22.59
N ALA A 105 -8.75 6.86 22.24
CA ALA A 105 -7.93 6.02 23.07
C ALA A 105 -6.45 6.44 23.01
N TRP A 106 -5.68 5.97 23.98
CA TRP A 106 -4.24 6.12 24.00
C TRP A 106 -3.60 4.88 23.39
N PHE A 107 -2.73 5.09 22.40
CA PHE A 107 -2.00 4.03 21.71
C PHE A 107 -0.52 4.15 22.05
N ASN A 108 0.13 3.01 22.30
CA ASN A 108 1.58 2.98 22.43
C ASN A 108 2.15 2.70 21.03
N THR A 109 2.98 3.62 20.54
CA THR A 109 3.67 3.49 19.25
C THR A 109 5.18 3.49 19.47
N ALA A 110 5.95 3.23 18.42
CA ALA A 110 7.40 3.34 18.47
C ALA A 110 7.88 4.75 18.87
N ASN A 111 7.13 5.79 18.51
CA ASN A 111 7.42 7.19 18.83
C ASN A 111 6.86 7.63 20.20
N GLY A 112 6.36 6.67 21.00
CA GLY A 112 5.77 6.92 22.30
C GLY A 112 4.25 6.84 22.29
N ARG A 113 3.64 7.31 23.39
CA ARG A 113 2.19 7.25 23.58
C ARG A 113 1.51 8.41 22.87
N VAL A 114 0.57 8.10 21.99
CA VAL A 114 -0.20 9.08 21.21
C VAL A 114 -1.69 8.91 21.47
N ARG A 115 -2.42 10.01 21.43
CA ARG A 115 -3.88 9.97 21.45
C ARG A 115 -4.35 9.81 20.01
N GLY A 116 -5.16 8.80 19.77
CA GLY A 116 -5.83 8.58 18.48
C GLY A 116 -7.32 8.41 18.69
N GLU A 117 -8.02 8.30 17.57
CA GLU A 117 -9.45 8.07 17.55
C GLU A 117 -9.73 6.61 17.21
N LEU A 118 -10.78 6.04 17.79
CA LEU A 118 -11.25 4.71 17.44
C LEU A 118 -12.26 4.82 16.29
N THR A 119 -12.28 3.84 15.41
CA THR A 119 -13.24 3.75 14.32
C THR A 119 -13.60 2.30 14.05
N THR A 120 -14.65 2.08 13.27
CA THR A 120 -15.04 0.76 12.77
C THR A 120 -15.03 0.83 11.25
N LEU A 121 -14.25 -0.06 10.65
CA LEU A 121 -14.18 -0.23 9.20
C LEU A 121 -15.26 -1.23 8.79
N ASP A 122 -16.12 -0.85 7.85
CA ASP A 122 -17.26 -1.66 7.43
C ASP A 122 -16.78 -2.96 6.79
N GLU A 123 -15.77 -2.85 5.94
CA GLU A 123 -15.09 -3.98 5.33
C GLU A 123 -13.59 -3.66 5.14
N VAL A 124 -12.74 -4.64 5.45
CA VAL A 124 -11.33 -4.65 5.07
C VAL A 124 -11.08 -5.89 4.24
N SER A 125 -10.39 -5.75 3.12
CA SER A 125 -10.05 -6.89 2.26
C SER A 125 -8.60 -6.89 1.81
N LEU A 126 -7.99 -8.07 1.74
CA LEU A 126 -6.63 -8.28 1.23
C LEU A 126 -6.53 -9.67 0.60
N GLY A 127 -5.97 -9.77 -0.61
CA GLY A 127 -5.66 -11.06 -1.24
C GLY A 127 -6.89 -11.96 -1.41
N GLY A 128 -8.04 -11.37 -1.77
CA GLY A 128 -9.31 -12.08 -1.90
C GLY A 128 -10.08 -12.28 -0.59
N PHE A 129 -9.44 -12.19 0.57
CA PHE A 129 -10.11 -12.33 1.87
C PHE A 129 -10.72 -11.02 2.30
N SER A 130 -11.95 -11.05 2.84
CA SER A 130 -12.59 -9.89 3.45
C SER A 130 -13.07 -10.16 4.86
N ALA A 131 -13.10 -9.10 5.66
CA ALA A 131 -13.63 -9.11 7.01
C ALA A 131 -14.49 -7.87 7.21
N SER A 132 -15.69 -8.07 7.74
CA SER A 132 -16.59 -6.97 8.08
C SER A 132 -16.39 -6.51 9.52
N GLN A 133 -16.78 -5.26 9.80
CA GLN A 133 -16.79 -4.67 11.14
C GLN A 133 -15.43 -4.78 11.85
N VAL A 134 -14.38 -4.39 11.14
CA VAL A 134 -13.00 -4.45 11.63
C VAL A 134 -12.72 -3.24 12.51
N ARG A 135 -12.16 -3.49 13.70
CA ARG A 135 -11.81 -2.40 14.63
C ARG A 135 -10.59 -1.65 14.10
N GLY A 136 -10.73 -0.34 13.91
CA GLY A 136 -9.67 0.52 13.45
C GLY A 136 -9.34 1.65 14.42
N SER A 137 -8.30 2.39 14.11
CA SER A 137 -7.93 3.63 14.78
C SER A 137 -7.48 4.67 13.77
N ILE A 138 -7.87 5.92 13.95
CA ILE A 138 -7.36 7.06 13.18
C ILE A 138 -6.20 7.67 13.98
N SER A 139 -5.01 7.67 13.39
CA SER A 139 -3.79 8.15 14.05
C SER A 139 -3.32 9.47 13.43
N PRO A 140 -3.35 10.58 14.19
CA PRO A 140 -2.94 11.90 13.67
C PRO A 140 -1.42 12.03 13.48
N GLY A 141 -0.63 11.10 14.00
CA GLY A 141 0.83 11.09 13.86
C GLY A 141 1.36 10.14 12.78
N MET A 142 0.48 9.66 11.91
CA MET A 142 0.85 8.79 10.79
C MET A 142 0.72 9.60 9.50
N ASP A 143 1.83 9.77 8.80
CA ASP A 143 1.88 10.54 7.56
C ASP A 143 1.70 9.64 6.33
N GLY A 144 1.11 10.18 5.27
CA GLY A 144 0.97 9.54 3.97
C GLY A 144 -0.33 8.73 3.79
N ASP A 145 -0.35 7.92 2.72
CA ASP A 145 -1.53 7.16 2.27
C ASP A 145 -1.49 5.67 2.63
N THR A 146 -0.56 5.24 3.48
CA THR A 146 -0.40 3.83 3.88
C THR A 146 -1.03 3.58 5.25
N ALA A 147 -1.96 2.63 5.31
CA ALA A 147 -2.54 2.17 6.57
C ALA A 147 -1.71 1.03 7.18
N LEU A 148 -1.72 0.88 8.50
CA LEU A 148 -1.17 -0.30 9.18
C LEU A 148 -2.24 -1.37 9.29
N LEU A 149 -1.99 -2.57 8.77
CA LEU A 149 -2.89 -3.70 8.93
C LEU A 149 -2.48 -4.49 10.17
N GLY A 150 -3.21 -4.24 11.26
CA GLY A 150 -2.96 -4.87 12.55
C GLY A 150 -3.75 -6.15 12.83
N MET A 151 -3.59 -6.67 14.05
CA MET A 151 -4.18 -7.91 14.53
C MET A 151 -5.70 -7.94 14.54
N SER A 152 -6.37 -6.79 14.60
CA SER A 152 -7.83 -6.69 14.45
C SER A 152 -8.36 -7.25 13.11
N PHE A 153 -7.49 -7.37 12.09
CA PHE A 153 -7.73 -8.10 10.84
C PHE A 153 -6.89 -9.38 10.79
N LEU A 154 -5.58 -9.26 11.03
CA LEU A 154 -4.60 -10.34 10.83
C LEU A 154 -4.82 -11.57 11.72
N ASN A 155 -5.50 -11.44 12.86
CA ASN A 155 -5.81 -12.58 13.75
C ASN A 155 -6.73 -13.65 13.12
N ARG A 156 -7.25 -13.39 11.92
CA ARG A 156 -8.05 -14.35 11.15
C ARG A 156 -7.18 -15.35 10.40
N PHE A 157 -5.88 -15.13 10.33
CA PHE A 157 -4.94 -15.97 9.59
C PHE A 157 -3.93 -16.61 10.53
N ASP A 158 -3.48 -17.80 10.17
CA ASP A 158 -2.20 -18.30 10.66
C ASP A 158 -1.09 -17.65 9.83
N ILE A 159 -0.14 -17.01 10.49
CA ILE A 159 0.90 -16.22 9.83
C ILE A 159 2.22 -16.97 9.91
N GLU A 160 2.78 -17.30 8.75
CA GLU A 160 4.13 -17.84 8.65
C GLU A 160 5.04 -16.84 7.94
N ILE A 161 6.20 -16.55 8.53
CA ILE A 161 7.23 -15.71 7.90
C ILE A 161 8.46 -16.58 7.69
N ARG A 162 8.88 -16.71 6.44
CA ARG A 162 10.10 -17.44 6.05
C ARG A 162 10.86 -16.61 5.02
N ASP A 163 12.13 -16.37 5.29
CA ASP A 163 13.01 -15.55 4.44
C ASP A 163 12.40 -14.18 4.08
N SER A 164 12.17 -13.94 2.80
CA SER A 164 11.57 -12.74 2.23
C SER A 164 10.08 -12.87 1.96
N GLN A 165 9.40 -13.88 2.51
CA GLN A 165 7.99 -14.12 2.30
C GLN A 165 7.20 -14.19 3.61
N MET A 166 5.97 -13.67 3.55
CA MET A 166 4.94 -13.84 4.57
C MET A 166 3.76 -14.58 3.93
N MET A 167 3.31 -15.66 4.57
CA MET A 167 2.13 -16.41 4.16
C MET A 167 1.03 -16.17 5.18
N LEU A 168 -0.13 -15.74 4.70
CA LEU A 168 -1.37 -15.66 5.47
C LEU A 168 -2.23 -16.87 5.10
N LEU A 169 -2.29 -17.83 6.02
CA LEU A 169 -3.05 -19.06 5.86
C LEU A 169 -4.45 -18.85 6.42
N PRO A 170 -5.53 -19.08 5.65
CA PRO A 170 -6.86 -19.03 6.19
C PRO A 170 -7.06 -20.13 7.25
N PRO A 171 -7.94 -19.91 8.24
CA PRO A 171 -8.17 -20.89 9.29
C PRO A 171 -8.87 -22.11 8.69
N GLN A 172 -8.36 -23.31 8.98
CA GLN A 172 -8.99 -24.54 8.49
C GLN A 172 -10.37 -24.70 9.14
N ARG A 173 -11.42 -24.76 8.31
CA ARG A 173 -12.76 -25.10 8.78
C ARG A 173 -12.78 -26.59 9.10
N ASN A 174 -12.80 -26.93 10.39
CA ASN A 174 -13.18 -28.26 10.88
C ASN A 174 -14.69 -28.45 10.82
#